data_AF-A0A2E1PGC2-F1
#
_entry.id   AF-A0A2E1PGC2-F1
#
_cell.length_a   1.000
_cell.length_b   1.000
_cell.length_c   1.000
_cell.angle_alpha   90.00
_cell.angle_beta   90.00
_cell.angle_gamma   90.00
#
_symmetry.space_group_name_H-M   'P 1'
#
loop_
_entity.id
_entity.type
_entity.pdbx_description
1 polymer ?
#
loop_
_entity_poly.entity_id
_entity_poly.type
_entity_poly.pdbx_seq_one_letter_code
_entity_poly.pdbx_strand_id
1 'polypeptide(L)'
;MEKDRIVRINDNLKKEIATFIQNSQLKDNLGFLSVNHVDTSRDLSIAKVFISTFQSEKSKSELIEFLNENSWKIRKELARILPLKKVPNLKFFYDDHLDEVRYIDSLIKNKNQ
;
A
#
# COMPACT_ATOMS: atom_id res chain seq x y z
N MET A 1 3.90 3.42 23.23
CA MET A 1 4.80 4.42 22.61
C MET A 1 5.27 4.00 21.21
N GLU A 2 5.91 2.84 21.00
CA GLU A 2 6.33 2.38 19.65
C GLU A 2 5.15 1.96 18.74
N LYS A 3 4.21 1.15 19.28
CA LYS A 3 2.98 0.76 18.56
C LYS A 3 2.20 1.98 18.09
N ASP A 4 2.07 2.99 18.95
CA ASP A 4 1.29 4.21 18.66
C ASP A 4 1.90 5.02 17.51
N ARG A 5 3.23 4.98 17.35
CA ARG A 5 3.93 5.64 16.23
C ARG A 5 3.62 4.93 14.91
N ILE A 6 3.73 3.60 14.86
CA ILE A 6 3.43 2.84 13.63
C ILE A 6 1.95 2.96 13.27
N VAL A 7 1.05 2.93 14.24
CA VAL A 7 -0.39 3.14 14.00
C VAL A 7 -0.64 4.50 13.33
N ARG A 8 -0.05 5.58 13.85
CA ARG A 8 -0.16 6.92 13.22
C ARG A 8 0.43 6.96 11.80
N ILE A 9 1.54 6.25 11.57
CA ILE A 9 2.14 6.16 10.24
C ILE A 9 1.22 5.41 9.28
N ASN A 10 0.63 4.30 9.70
CA ASN A 10 -0.32 3.52 8.92
C ASN A 10 -1.55 4.36 8.56
N ASP A 11 -2.10 5.11 9.52
CA ASP A 11 -3.25 5.99 9.28
C ASP A 11 -2.92 7.12 8.30
N ASN A 12 -1.75 7.74 8.44
CA ASN A 12 -1.30 8.77 7.52
C ASN A 12 -1.07 8.20 6.11
N LEU A 13 -0.36 7.07 5.99
CA LEU A 13 -0.14 6.40 4.71
C LEU A 13 -1.46 6.02 4.05
N LYS A 14 -2.41 5.45 4.81
CA LYS A 14 -3.74 5.09 4.31
C LYS A 14 -4.45 6.30 3.69
N LYS A 15 -4.47 7.44 4.40
CA LYS A 15 -5.11 8.67 3.92
C LYS A 15 -4.42 9.22 2.68
N GLU A 16 -3.10 9.35 2.71
CA GLU A 16 -2.36 9.94 1.59
C GLU A 16 -2.39 9.05 0.34
N ILE A 17 -2.32 7.72 0.50
CA ILE A 17 -2.44 6.79 -0.62
C ILE A 17 -3.84 6.86 -1.23
N ALA A 18 -4.89 6.89 -0.40
CA ALA A 18 -6.26 7.01 -0.88
C ALA A 18 -6.47 8.32 -1.66
N THR A 19 -6.00 9.44 -1.11
CA THR A 19 -6.05 10.75 -1.77
C THR A 19 -5.25 10.76 -3.08
N PHE A 20 -4.05 10.18 -3.09
CA PHE A 20 -3.24 10.08 -4.30
C PHE A 20 -3.95 9.30 -5.40
N ILE A 21 -4.48 8.11 -5.08
CA ILE A 21 -5.15 7.27 -6.07
C ILE A 21 -6.39 8.00 -6.63
N GLN A 22 -7.19 8.63 -5.77
CA GLN A 22 -8.38 9.39 -6.18
C GLN A 22 -8.06 10.59 -7.08
N ASN A 23 -6.94 11.29 -6.82
CA ASN A 23 -6.53 12.48 -7.58
C ASN A 23 -5.66 12.15 -8.80
N SER A 24 -5.16 10.92 -8.90
CA SER A 24 -4.32 10.49 -10.02
C SER A 24 -5.15 10.13 -11.25
N GLN A 25 -4.55 10.27 -12.43
CA GLN A 25 -5.08 9.74 -13.70
C GLN A 25 -5.25 8.22 -13.70
N LEU A 26 -4.81 7.52 -12.64
CA LEU A 26 -5.03 6.09 -12.48
C LEU A 26 -6.52 5.79 -12.24
N LYS A 27 -7.31 6.76 -11.76
CA LYS A 27 -8.75 6.60 -11.50
C LYS A 27 -9.52 6.07 -12.72
N ASP A 28 -9.22 6.59 -13.91
CA ASP A 28 -9.93 6.25 -15.14
C ASP A 28 -9.75 4.78 -15.54
N ASN A 29 -8.67 4.13 -15.07
CA ASN A 29 -8.35 2.73 -15.36
C ASN A 29 -8.70 1.76 -14.22
N LEU A 30 -9.00 2.26 -13.02
CA LEU A 30 -9.11 1.43 -11.80
C LEU A 30 -10.50 1.45 -11.14
N GLY A 31 -11.40 2.33 -11.59
CA GLY A 31 -12.74 2.47 -11.02
C GLY A 31 -12.74 3.03 -9.61
N PHE A 32 -13.72 2.63 -8.79
CA PHE A 32 -13.86 3.12 -7.42
C PHE A 32 -12.99 2.30 -6.46
N LEU A 33 -11.80 2.81 -6.15
CA LEU A 33 -10.81 2.13 -5.30
C LEU A 33 -10.84 2.67 -3.86
N SER A 34 -10.91 1.76 -2.90
CA SER A 34 -10.82 2.03 -1.46
C SER A 34 -9.55 1.39 -0.87
N VAL A 35 -8.86 2.13 0.00
CA VAL A 35 -7.76 1.60 0.81
C VAL A 35 -8.32 1.21 2.17
N ASN A 36 -8.29 -0.08 2.50
CA ASN A 36 -8.94 -0.59 3.71
C ASN A 36 -7.97 -0.64 4.89
N HIS A 37 -6.75 -1.14 4.66
CA HIS A 37 -5.75 -1.30 5.70
C HIS A 37 -4.33 -1.03 5.18
N VAL A 38 -3.46 -0.53 6.07
CA VAL A 38 -2.03 -0.41 5.80
C VAL A 38 -1.27 -1.01 6.98
N ASP A 39 -0.39 -1.96 6.69
CA ASP A 39 0.50 -2.58 7.67
C ASP A 39 1.96 -2.27 7.32
N THR A 40 2.57 -1.39 8.12
CA THR A 40 3.97 -0.99 7.95
C THR A 40 4.87 -1.75 8.91
N SER A 41 5.94 -2.33 8.35
CA SER A 41 7.05 -2.89 9.11
C SER A 41 7.66 -1.89 10.11
N ARG A 42 8.15 -2.40 11.25
CA ARG A 42 8.72 -1.56 12.32
C ARG A 42 9.90 -0.70 11.87
N ASP A 43 10.68 -1.19 10.92
CA ASP A 43 11.85 -0.51 10.36
C ASP A 43 11.52 0.42 9.17
N LEU A 44 10.24 0.59 8.83
CA LEU A 44 9.77 1.37 7.68
C LEU A 44 10.40 0.91 6.35
N SER A 45 10.75 -0.37 6.23
CA SER A 45 11.26 -0.95 4.99
C SER A 45 10.14 -1.18 3.97
N ILE A 46 9.03 -1.76 4.43
CA ILE A 46 7.90 -2.22 3.62
C ILE A 46 6.58 -1.78 4.29
N ALA A 47 5.61 -1.38 3.47
CA ALA A 47 4.23 -1.16 3.84
C ALA A 47 3.31 -1.99 2.92
N LYS A 48 2.54 -2.89 3.53
CA LYS A 48 1.51 -3.68 2.86
C LYS A 48 0.23 -2.84 2.84
N VAL A 49 -0.33 -2.61 1.66
CA VAL A 49 -1.50 -1.76 1.44
C VAL A 49 -2.61 -2.65 0.91
N PHE A 50 -3.67 -2.82 1.70
CA PHE A 50 -4.83 -3.63 1.36
C PHE A 50 -5.90 -2.74 0.75
N ILE A 51 -6.35 -3.12 -0.44
CA ILE A 51 -7.30 -2.34 -1.22
C ILE A 51 -8.49 -3.19 -1.66
N SER A 52 -9.63 -2.54 -1.84
CA SER A 52 -10.80 -3.12 -2.48
C SER A 52 -11.27 -2.19 -3.59
N THR A 53 -11.81 -2.77 -4.67
CA THR A 53 -12.43 -2.00 -5.75
C THR A 53 -13.91 -2.34 -5.84
N PHE A 54 -14.73 -1.33 -6.13
CA PHE A 54 -16.13 -1.49 -6.48
C PHE A 54 -16.29 -1.16 -7.96
N GLN A 55 -16.84 -2.11 -8.72
CA GLN A 55 -17.18 -1.92 -10.14
C GLN A 55 -15.96 -1.61 -11.05
N SER A 56 -14.87 -2.36 -10.87
CA SER A 56 -13.70 -2.35 -11.74
C SER A 56 -13.96 -3.16 -13.02
N GLU A 57 -13.58 -2.61 -14.18
CA GLU A 57 -13.52 -3.37 -15.44
C GLU A 57 -12.35 -4.36 -15.46
N LYS A 58 -11.30 -4.10 -14.66
CA LYS A 58 -10.14 -4.98 -14.53
C LYS A 58 -10.37 -6.10 -13.53
N SER A 59 -9.72 -7.24 -13.77
CA SER A 59 -9.64 -8.32 -12.79
C SER A 59 -8.86 -7.88 -11.54
N LYS A 60 -9.11 -8.51 -10.38
CA LYS A 60 -8.40 -8.20 -9.13
C LYS A 60 -6.88 -8.29 -9.30
N SER A 61 -6.41 -9.31 -10.02
CA SER A 61 -4.98 -9.54 -10.29
C SER A 61 -4.36 -8.42 -11.13
N GLU A 62 -5.02 -8.02 -12.22
CA GLU A 62 -4.51 -6.93 -13.08
C GLU A 62 -4.46 -5.58 -12.35
N LEU A 63 -5.44 -5.32 -11.49
CA LEU A 63 -5.46 -4.13 -10.64
C LEU A 63 -4.23 -4.09 -9.72
N ILE A 64 -3.96 -5.20 -9.04
CA ILE A 64 -2.84 -5.32 -8.10
C ILE A 64 -1.50 -5.24 -8.83
N GLU A 65 -1.36 -5.91 -9.98
CA GLU A 65 -0.16 -5.83 -10.81
C GLU A 65 0.10 -4.39 -11.24
N PHE A 66 -0.89 -3.72 -11.81
CA PHE A 66 -0.79 -2.33 -12.24
C PHE A 66 -0.37 -1.37 -11.12
N LEU A 67 -0.93 -1.53 -9.91
CA LEU A 67 -0.55 -0.72 -8.75
C LEU A 67 0.86 -1.02 -8.26
N ASN A 68 1.28 -2.29 -8.29
CA ASN A 68 2.63 -2.67 -7.90
C ASN A 68 3.68 -2.19 -8.92
N GLU A 69 3.38 -2.19 -10.22
CA GLU A 69 4.24 -1.58 -11.25
C GLU A 69 4.39 -0.07 -11.06
N ASN A 70 3.31 0.60 -10.67
CA ASN A 70 3.31 2.05 -10.43
C ASN A 70 3.65 2.42 -8.97
N SER A 71 3.95 1.45 -8.12
CA SER A 71 4.24 1.66 -6.68
C SER A 71 5.38 2.65 -6.45
N TRP A 72 6.38 2.67 -7.34
CA TRP A 72 7.50 3.61 -7.26
C TRP A 72 7.06 5.07 -7.44
N LYS A 73 6.12 5.32 -8.37
CA LYS A 73 5.59 6.67 -8.64
C LYS A 73 4.78 7.13 -7.44
N ILE A 74 3.92 6.27 -6.92
CA ILE A 74 3.10 6.53 -5.72
C ILE A 74 4.04 6.86 -4.55
N ARG A 75 5.06 6.02 -4.30
CA ARG A 75 6.07 6.23 -3.27
C ARG A 75 6.78 7.58 -3.43
N LYS A 76 7.14 7.97 -4.66
CA LYS A 76 7.84 9.24 -4.94
C LYS A 76 6.98 10.44 -4.58
N GLU A 77 5.70 10.41 -4.94
CA GLU A 77 4.78 11.50 -4.62
C GLU A 77 4.47 11.56 -3.13
N LEU A 78 4.26 10.43 -2.47
CA LEU A 78 4.12 10.36 -1.02
C LEU A 78 5.34 10.91 -0.28
N ALA A 79 6.55 10.69 -0.80
CA ALA A 79 7.78 11.20 -0.19
C ALA A 79 7.90 12.74 -0.24
N ARG A 80 7.12 13.41 -1.09
CA ARG A 80 7.07 14.88 -1.15
C ARG A 80 6.08 15.48 -0.15
N ILE A 81 5.07 14.70 0.23
CA ILE A 81 3.94 15.16 1.07
C ILE A 81 4.16 14.73 2.52
N LEU A 82 4.61 13.49 2.74
CA LEU A 82 4.78 12.94 4.07
C LEU A 82 6.10 13.41 4.71
N PRO A 83 6.06 13.89 5.97
CA PRO A 83 7.27 14.25 6.72
C PRO A 83 7.97 12.98 7.28
N LEU A 84 8.26 12.01 6.41
CA LEU A 84 8.94 10.77 6.76
C LEU A 84 10.39 10.82 6.28
N LYS A 85 11.33 10.47 7.17
CA LYS A 85 12.75 10.30 6.81
C LYS A 85 12.95 9.26 5.70
N LYS A 86 12.08 8.24 5.67
CA LYS A 86 12.05 7.18 4.67
C LYS A 86 10.60 6.76 4.45
N VAL A 87 10.11 6.91 3.24
CA VAL A 87 8.86 6.27 2.83
C VAL A 87 9.14 4.77 2.61
N PRO A 88 8.33 3.87 3.16
CA PRO A 88 8.49 2.43 2.95
C PRO A 88 8.21 2.05 1.49
N ASN A 89 8.71 0.88 1.07
CA ASN A 89 8.29 0.29 -0.21
C ASN A 89 6.84 -0.15 -0.10
N LEU A 90 5.99 0.38 -0.98
CA LEU A 90 4.57 0.03 -1.02
C LEU A 90 4.41 -1.30 -1.76
N LYS A 91 3.63 -2.20 -1.16
CA LYS A 91 3.16 -3.41 -1.83
C LYS A 91 1.65 -3.48 -1.70
N PHE A 92 0.96 -3.60 -2.81
CA PHE A 92 -0.50 -3.61 -2.86
C PHE A 92 -1.03 -5.04 -2.86
N PHE A 93 -2.07 -5.27 -2.06
CA PHE A 93 -2.81 -6.52 -1.93
C PHE A 93 -4.29 -6.26 -2.05
N TYR A 94 -5.02 -7.21 -2.63
CA TYR A 94 -6.46 -7.13 -2.60
C TYR A 94 -6.93 -7.55 -1.21
N ASP A 95 -7.93 -6.87 -0.68
CA ASP A 95 -8.53 -7.15 0.62
C ASP A 95 -9.50 -8.35 0.51
N ASP A 96 -8.97 -9.49 0.07
CA ASP A 96 -9.60 -10.79 0.24
C ASP A 96 -9.17 -11.27 1.63
N HIS A 97 -9.93 -10.87 2.65
CA HIS A 97 -9.76 -11.33 4.02
C HIS A 97 -9.91 -12.88 4.09
N LEU A 98 -8.88 -13.65 3.72
CA LEU A 98 -8.58 -14.95 4.34
C LEU A 98 -7.17 -15.52 4.12
N ASP A 99 -6.48 -15.33 2.99
CA ASP A 99 -5.37 -16.28 2.66
C ASP A 99 -3.95 -15.74 2.48
N GLU A 100 -3.70 -14.45 2.22
CA GLU A 100 -2.35 -14.00 1.78
C GLU A 100 -1.42 -13.39 2.84
N VAL A 101 -1.84 -13.29 4.11
CA VAL A 101 -0.98 -12.69 5.14
C VAL A 101 0.24 -13.57 5.49
N ARG A 102 0.24 -14.86 5.13
CA ARG A 102 1.31 -15.81 5.49
C ARG A 102 2.48 -15.89 4.50
N TYR A 103 2.37 -15.37 3.27
CA TYR A 103 3.41 -15.56 2.25
C TYR A 103 4.51 -14.47 2.27
N ILE A 104 4.22 -13.27 2.79
CA ILE A 104 5.18 -12.16 2.74
C ILE A 104 6.09 -12.14 3.96
N ASP A 105 5.62 -12.63 5.10
CA ASP A 105 6.47 -12.77 6.29
C ASP A 105 7.60 -13.78 6.04
N SER A 106 7.42 -14.75 5.13
CA SER A 106 8.51 -15.62 4.67
C SER A 106 9.51 -14.95 3.73
N LEU A 107 9.11 -13.92 2.98
CA LEU A 107 10.03 -13.19 2.08
C LEU A 107 10.90 -12.16 2.82
N ILE A 108 10.44 -11.67 3.98
CA ILE A 108 11.19 -10.70 4.80
C ILE A 108 12.24 -11.39 5.68
N LYS A 109 12.13 -12.71 5.90
CA LYS A 109 13.05 -13.46 6.77
C LYS A 109 14.42 -13.82 6.15
N ASN A 110 14.65 -13.54 4.86
CA ASN A 110 15.83 -14.00 4.12
C ASN A 110 16.81 -12.88 3.72
N LYS A 111 16.97 -11.84 4.54
CA LYS A 111 18.02 -10.82 4.28
C LYS A 111 18.90 -10.41 5.47
N ASN A 112 18.86 -11.16 6.57
CA ASN A 112 19.76 -10.95 7.72
C ASN A 112 20.42 -12.27 8.17
N GLN A 113 21.07 -12.99 7.24
CA GLN A 113 22.14 -13.93 7.58
C GLN A 113 23.47 -13.33 7.16
#